data_AF-A0A835ZDV0-F1
#
_entry.id   AF-A0A835ZDV0-F1
#
_cell.length_a   1.000
_cell.length_b   1.000
_cell.length_c   1.000
_cell.angle_alpha   90.00
_cell.angle_beta   90.00
_cell.angle_gamma   90.00
#
_symmetry.space_group_name_H-M   'P 1'
#
loop_
_entity.id
_entity.type
_entity.pdbx_description
1 polymer ?
#
loop_
_entity_poly.entity_id
_entity_poly.type
_entity_poly.pdbx_seq_one_letter_code
_entity_poly.pdbx_strand_id
1 'polypeptide(L)'
;MGMPPDMAAWAQAELKKLGGGEDITLLDFCMSSTDASEVREVLAAYLGSTPQVSSFATNFLQRKQAAKRGGGGGGSSGGGGGGSSRSGGSAAPKQEGWAQASAKKKGSGKAKK
;
A
#
# COMPACT_ATOMS: atom_id res chain seq x y z
N MET A 1 10.02 -10.09 -16.99
CA MET A 1 8.57 -10.09 -17.32
C MET A 1 8.01 -8.86 -16.63
N GLY A 2 7.77 -7.78 -17.39
CA GLY A 2 7.29 -6.52 -16.82
C GLY A 2 5.84 -6.63 -16.35
N MET A 3 5.44 -5.72 -15.48
CA MET A 3 4.07 -5.63 -14.98
C MET A 3 3.05 -5.46 -16.14
N PRO A 4 1.90 -6.18 -16.14
CA PRO A 4 0.82 -6.00 -17.10
C PRO A 4 0.28 -4.55 -17.08
N PRO A 5 -0.15 -4.00 -18.23
CA PRO A 5 -0.58 -2.60 -18.32
C PRO A 5 -1.79 -2.27 -17.42
N ASP A 6 -2.74 -3.21 -17.29
CA ASP A 6 -3.91 -3.05 -16.40
C ASP A 6 -3.49 -2.96 -14.92
N MET A 7 -2.51 -3.78 -14.53
CA MET A 7 -1.98 -3.77 -13.18
C MET A 7 -1.15 -2.51 -12.91
N ALA A 8 -0.37 -2.05 -13.88
CA ALA A 8 0.41 -0.81 -13.79
C ALA A 8 -0.49 0.42 -13.60
N ALA A 9 -1.57 0.53 -14.38
CA ALA A 9 -2.53 1.63 -14.27
C ALA A 9 -3.20 1.67 -12.89
N TRP A 10 -3.64 0.51 -12.38
CA TRP A 10 -4.22 0.41 -11.05
C TRP A 10 -3.20 0.75 -9.95
N ALA A 11 -2.00 0.20 -10.06
CA ALA A 11 -0.91 0.39 -9.12
C ALA A 11 -0.53 1.87 -8.98
N GLN A 12 -0.40 2.58 -10.12
CA GLN A 12 -0.13 4.02 -10.15
C GLN A 12 -1.25 4.83 -9.50
N ALA A 13 -2.52 4.46 -9.74
CA ALA A 13 -3.66 5.13 -9.13
C ALA A 13 -3.70 4.96 -7.60
N GLU A 14 -3.38 3.77 -7.08
CA GLU A 14 -3.30 3.53 -5.64
C GLU A 14 -2.09 4.22 -5.00
N LEU A 15 -0.93 4.20 -5.65
CA LEU A 15 0.27 4.93 -5.21
C LEU A 15 -0.01 6.41 -4.99
N LYS A 16 -0.70 7.05 -5.94
CA LYS A 16 -1.12 8.45 -5.83
C LYS A 16 -1.99 8.71 -4.59
N LYS A 17 -2.88 7.77 -4.22
CA LYS A 17 -3.73 7.89 -3.02
C LYS A 17 -2.93 7.77 -1.72
N LEU A 18 -1.84 7.01 -1.75
CA LEU A 18 -0.92 6.86 -0.62
C LEU A 18 0.03 8.06 -0.46
N GLY A 19 -0.03 9.04 -1.36
CA GLY A 19 0.94 10.14 -1.42
C GLY A 19 2.27 9.74 -2.05
N GLY A 20 2.34 8.56 -2.65
CA GLY A 20 3.46 8.13 -3.49
C GLY A 20 3.41 8.79 -4.87
N GLY A 21 4.57 8.82 -5.53
CA GLY A 21 4.70 9.36 -6.88
C GLY A 21 4.08 8.47 -7.96
N GLU A 22 4.28 8.85 -9.22
CA GLU A 22 3.87 8.06 -10.39
C GLU A 22 4.85 6.95 -10.74
N ASP A 23 5.96 6.89 -10.00
CA ASP A 23 7.03 5.94 -10.22
C ASP A 23 6.61 4.54 -9.75
N ILE A 24 6.41 3.65 -10.71
CA ILE A 24 6.03 2.25 -10.49
C ILE A 24 7.23 1.30 -10.52
N THR A 25 8.47 1.80 -10.58
CA THR A 25 9.67 0.95 -10.68
C THR A 25 9.81 0.00 -9.50
N LEU A 26 9.51 0.49 -8.29
CA LEU A 26 9.44 -0.33 -7.08
C LEU A 26 8.42 -1.47 -7.22
N LEU A 27 7.27 -1.18 -7.82
CA LEU A 27 6.22 -2.17 -7.98
C LEU A 27 6.53 -3.18 -9.09
N ASP A 28 7.21 -2.75 -10.15
CA ASP A 28 7.73 -3.64 -11.19
C ASP A 28 8.77 -4.62 -10.60
N PHE A 29 9.65 -4.13 -9.73
CA PHE A 29 10.53 -4.99 -8.93
C PHE A 29 9.75 -5.98 -8.06
N CYS A 30 8.76 -5.52 -7.28
CA CYS A 30 7.90 -6.38 -6.45
C CYS A 30 7.06 -7.40 -7.25
N MET A 31 6.84 -7.14 -8.54
CA MET A 31 6.18 -8.06 -9.47
C MET A 31 7.06 -9.28 -9.75
N SER A 32 8.38 -9.08 -9.81
CA SER A 32 9.37 -10.13 -10.05
C SER A 32 9.63 -11.02 -8.82
N SER A 33 9.45 -10.47 -7.61
CA SER A 33 9.61 -11.25 -6.38
C SER A 33 8.49 -12.29 -6.22
N THR A 34 8.85 -13.51 -5.82
CA THR A 34 7.92 -14.60 -5.54
C THR A 34 7.30 -14.53 -4.15
N ASP A 35 7.98 -13.87 -3.22
CA ASP A 35 7.69 -13.96 -1.80
C ASP A 35 6.76 -12.85 -1.35
N ALA A 36 5.56 -13.24 -0.91
CA ALA A 36 4.53 -12.29 -0.49
C ALA A 36 4.95 -11.47 0.74
N SER A 37 5.71 -12.07 1.65
CA SER A 37 6.25 -11.40 2.84
C SER A 37 7.28 -10.34 2.45
N GLU A 38 8.22 -10.69 1.57
CA GLU A 38 9.25 -9.77 1.06
C GLU A 38 8.60 -8.54 0.41
N VAL A 39 7.60 -8.75 -0.45
CA VAL A 39 6.86 -7.65 -1.09
C VAL A 39 6.24 -6.71 -0.05
N ARG A 40 5.65 -7.25 1.02
CA ARG A 40 5.03 -6.42 2.07
C ARG A 40 6.08 -5.63 2.85
N GLU A 41 7.21 -6.24 3.16
CA GLU A 41 8.33 -5.60 3.86
C GLU A 41 8.95 -4.48 3.03
N VAL A 42 9.21 -4.74 1.74
CA VAL A 42 9.71 -3.73 0.80
C VAL A 42 8.71 -2.58 0.68
N LEU A 43 7.43 -2.84 0.45
CA LEU A 43 6.43 -1.77 0.34
C LEU A 43 6.31 -0.95 1.63
N ALA A 44 6.36 -1.59 2.79
CA ALA A 44 6.35 -0.89 4.08
C ALA A 44 7.63 -0.07 4.31
N ALA A 45 8.79 -0.56 3.86
CA ALA A 45 10.05 0.16 3.98
C ALA A 45 10.10 1.44 3.12
N TYR A 46 9.54 1.41 1.92
CA TYR A 46 9.59 2.54 0.98
C TYR A 46 8.37 3.48 1.08
N LEU A 47 7.17 2.94 1.28
CA LEU A 47 5.91 3.71 1.33
C LEU A 47 5.44 3.98 2.77
N GLY A 48 6.07 3.33 3.75
CA GLY A 48 5.76 3.45 5.17
C GLY A 48 4.89 2.32 5.71
N SER A 49 5.08 2.01 6.99
CA SER A 49 4.31 1.00 7.73
C SER A 49 2.94 1.51 8.17
N THR A 50 2.13 1.97 7.21
CA THR A 50 0.76 2.43 7.46
C THR A 50 -0.26 1.33 7.17
N PRO A 51 -1.44 1.35 7.81
CA PRO A 51 -2.54 0.42 7.48
C PRO A 51 -2.97 0.49 6.00
N GLN A 52 -2.81 1.68 5.38
CA GLN A 52 -3.13 1.89 3.98
C GLN A 52 -2.16 1.13 3.07
N VAL A 53 -0.85 1.18 3.35
CA VAL A 53 0.17 0.43 2.59
C VAL A 53 0.00 -1.08 2.76
N SER A 54 -0.35 -1.54 3.96
CA SER A 54 -0.63 -2.97 4.19
C SER A 54 -1.84 -3.48 3.38
N SER A 55 -2.90 -2.67 3.32
CA SER A 55 -4.08 -2.95 2.50
C SER A 55 -3.74 -2.95 1.01
N PHE A 56 -2.95 -1.98 0.56
CA PHE A 56 -2.44 -1.90 -0.81
C PHE A 56 -1.62 -3.14 -1.18
N ALA A 57 -0.63 -3.53 -0.34
CA ALA A 57 0.21 -4.69 -0.57
C ALA A 57 -0.61 -5.99 -0.70
N THR A 58 -1.67 -6.13 0.11
CA THR A 58 -2.59 -7.26 0.02
C THR A 58 -3.33 -7.31 -1.32
N ASN A 59 -3.88 -6.19 -1.78
CA ASN A 59 -4.52 -6.10 -3.09
C ASN A 59 -3.54 -6.33 -4.24
N PHE A 60 -2.31 -5.81 -4.12
CA PHE A 60 -1.25 -5.97 -5.10
C PHE A 60 -0.90 -7.45 -5.30
N LEU A 61 -0.72 -8.20 -4.20
CA LEU A 61 -0.45 -9.63 -4.24
C LEU A 61 -1.60 -10.44 -4.83
N GLN A 62 -2.86 -10.09 -4.51
CA GLN A 62 -4.03 -10.75 -5.10
C GLN A 62 -4.07 -10.58 -6.62
N ARG A 63 -3.87 -9.35 -7.11
CA ARG A 63 -3.80 -9.06 -8.55
C ARG A 63 -2.61 -9.73 -9.22
N LYS A 64 -1.44 -9.75 -8.57
CA LYS A 64 -0.25 -10.47 -9.05
C LYS A 64 -0.53 -11.96 -9.28
N GLN A 65 -1.17 -12.61 -8.32
CA GLN A 65 -1.52 -14.03 -8.44
C GLN A 65 -2.58 -14.28 -9.52
N ALA A 66 -3.58 -13.40 -9.64
CA ALA A 66 -4.57 -13.48 -10.70
C ALA A 66 -3.93 -13.34 -12.10
N ALA A 67 -2.99 -12.41 -12.27
CA ALA A 67 -2.26 -12.22 -13.52
C ALA A 67 -1.38 -13.44 -13.88
N LYS A 68 -0.75 -14.08 -12.89
CA LYS A 68 0.12 -15.25 -13.10
C LYS A 68 -0.64 -16.52 -13.51
N ARG A 69 -1.92 -16.63 -13.15
CA ARG A 69 -2.74 -17.83 -13.43
C ARG A 69 -3.36 -17.87 -14.82
N GLY A 70 -3.24 -16.82 -15.65
CA GLY A 70 -3.80 -16.79 -17.00
C GLY A 70 -5.32 -16.62 -16.98
N GLY A 71 -5.83 -15.60 -17.67
CA GLY A 71 -7.25 -15.19 -17.63
C GLY A 71 -8.26 -16.34 -17.71
N GLY A 72 -9.07 -16.47 -16.67
CA GLY A 72 -10.19 -17.42 -16.56
C GLY A 72 -10.86 -17.20 -15.21
N GLY A 73 -12.13 -16.78 -15.22
CA GLY A 73 -12.87 -16.35 -14.04
C GLY A 73 -13.03 -17.44 -12.96
N GLY A 74 -13.46 -16.99 -11.78
CA GLY A 74 -13.86 -17.88 -10.68
C GLY A 74 -13.13 -17.55 -9.39
N GLY A 75 -13.86 -17.00 -8.43
CA GLY A 75 -13.33 -16.43 -7.21
C GLY A 75 -12.58 -17.38 -6.29
N SER A 76 -11.80 -16.77 -5.41
CA SER A 76 -11.69 -17.25 -4.04
C SER A 76 -11.74 -16.04 -3.12
N SER A 77 -12.95 -15.75 -2.66
CA SER A 77 -13.20 -14.96 -1.47
C SER A 77 -12.43 -15.59 -0.31
N GLY A 78 -11.72 -14.74 0.43
CA GLY A 78 -11.63 -14.89 1.87
C GLY A 78 -10.74 -16.02 2.38
N GLY A 79 -9.43 -15.80 2.32
CA GLY A 79 -8.53 -16.36 3.33
C GLY A 79 -8.72 -15.62 4.65
N GLY A 80 -9.83 -15.87 5.34
CA GLY A 80 -10.07 -15.43 6.71
C GLY A 80 -9.20 -16.23 7.67
N GLY A 81 -7.98 -15.75 7.91
CA GLY A 81 -7.15 -16.22 9.02
C GLY A 81 -7.52 -15.46 10.29
N GLY A 82 -8.28 -16.10 11.17
CA GLY A 82 -8.60 -15.60 12.50
C GLY A 82 -7.37 -15.50 13.41
N GLY A 83 -7.44 -14.59 14.37
CA GLY A 83 -6.40 -14.41 15.39
C GLY A 83 -6.68 -13.25 16.33
N SER A 84 -7.58 -13.45 17.28
CA SER A 84 -7.82 -12.58 18.44
C SER A 84 -6.53 -12.30 19.23
N SER A 85 -6.22 -11.03 19.53
CA SER A 85 -5.87 -10.59 20.89
C SER A 85 -5.29 -9.17 20.94
N ARG A 86 -6.01 -8.30 21.67
CA ARG A 86 -5.54 -7.35 22.71
C ARG A 86 -4.13 -6.74 22.62
N SER A 87 -4.15 -5.42 22.80
CA SER A 87 -3.38 -4.64 23.78
C SER A 87 -1.85 -4.63 23.67
N GLY A 88 -1.31 -3.41 23.58
CA GLY A 88 0.07 -3.13 23.97
C GLY A 88 0.61 -1.93 23.24
N GLY A 89 0.53 -0.75 23.88
CA GLY A 89 1.34 0.39 23.47
C GLY A 89 2.82 0.09 23.66
N SER A 90 3.67 0.68 22.83
CA SER A 90 5.03 1.12 23.21
C SER A 90 5.66 1.92 22.07
N ALA A 91 6.51 2.85 22.48
CA ALA A 91 6.98 4.00 21.75
C ALA A 91 8.26 3.76 20.91
N ALA A 92 8.44 4.66 19.93
CA ALA A 92 9.70 5.21 19.37
C ALA A 92 10.57 4.30 18.45
N PRO A 93 11.41 4.85 17.52
CA PRO A 93 11.93 6.21 17.46
C PRO A 93 11.85 6.96 16.10
N LYS A 94 12.19 8.24 16.21
CA LYS A 94 12.42 9.29 15.22
C LYS A 94 13.33 8.84 14.05
N GLN A 95 12.87 9.02 12.81
CA GLN A 95 13.76 9.13 11.66
C GLN A 95 13.46 10.44 10.92
N GLU A 96 14.53 11.24 10.80
CA GLU A 96 14.58 12.58 10.23
C GLU A 96 14.47 12.56 8.70
N GLY A 97 13.74 13.55 8.18
CA GLY A 97 14.16 14.26 6.96
C GLY A 97 13.70 13.72 5.62
N TRP A 98 12.42 13.91 5.28
CA TRP A 98 12.09 14.57 4.02
C TRP A 98 10.87 15.47 4.22
N ALA A 99 11.12 16.77 4.21
CA ALA A 99 10.08 17.78 4.19
C ALA A 99 9.57 17.92 2.75
N GLN A 100 8.24 17.98 2.58
CA GLN A 100 7.70 18.87 1.56
C GLN A 100 6.46 19.57 2.07
N ALA A 101 6.59 20.89 2.15
CA ALA A 101 5.56 21.83 2.51
C ALA A 101 4.49 21.91 1.42
N SER A 102 3.24 22.09 1.84
CA SER A 102 2.24 22.82 1.05
C SER A 102 1.24 23.46 1.99
N ALA A 103 1.25 24.78 1.99
CA ALA A 103 0.53 25.64 2.90
C ALA A 103 -0.93 25.88 2.46
N LYS A 104 -1.76 26.21 3.46
CA LYS A 104 -2.75 27.31 3.46
C LYS A 104 -4.18 27.06 2.91
N LYS A 105 -5.14 26.95 3.84
CA LYS A 105 -6.37 27.80 3.94
C LYS A 105 -7.16 27.45 5.23
N LYS A 106 -7.17 28.33 6.25
CA LYS A 106 -8.10 29.45 6.52
C LYS A 106 -9.52 28.97 6.89
N GLY A 107 -9.85 28.89 8.18
CA GLY A 107 -10.72 29.87 8.91
C GLY A 107 -12.17 29.37 8.87
N SER A 108 -12.97 29.27 9.93
CA SER A 108 -13.42 30.24 10.96
C SER A 108 -14.32 29.41 11.91
N GLY A 109 -14.22 29.45 13.24
CA GLY A 109 -14.73 30.54 14.07
C GLY A 109 -16.19 30.30 14.50
N LYS A 110 -16.45 30.44 15.82
CA LYS A 110 -17.74 30.70 16.52
C LYS A 110 -18.46 29.44 17.09
N ALA A 111 -18.32 29.11 18.37
CA ALA A 111 -18.80 29.75 19.62
C ALA A 111 -20.28 29.48 19.97
N LYS A 112 -20.46 28.68 21.04
CA LYS A 112 -21.31 28.90 22.22
C LYS A 112 -22.66 29.59 22.03
N LYS A 113 -23.75 28.87 22.31
CA LYS A 113 -24.66 29.17 23.44
C LYS A 113 -25.57 27.98 23.71
#